data_AF-A0A5U9VUD3-F1
#
_entry.id   AF-A0A5U9VUD3-F1
#
_cell.length_a   1.000
_cell.length_b   1.000
_cell.length_c   1.000
_cell.angle_alpha   90.00
_cell.angle_beta   90.00
_cell.angle_gamma   90.00
#
_symmetry.space_group_name_H-M   'P 1'
#
loop_
_entity.id
_entity.type
_entity.pdbx_description
1 polymer ?
#
loop_
_entity_poly.entity_id
_entity_poly.type
_entity_poly.pdbx_seq_one_letter_code
_entity_poly.pdbx_strand_id
1 'polypeptide(L)'
;LIDINLEGEIAGVILDSPDMQKRVKQLDYGVDFNGYFNAGVMLINNYEWRKNNVTQESLSMINCGKIFRYADQDVLNILLNGKVKYLQRKFNNKTTLSV
;
A
#
# COMPACT_ATOMS: atom_id res chain seq x y z
N LEU A 1 4.24 -8.73 -16.46
CA LEU A 1 4.28 -8.57 -14.98
C LEU A 1 5.22 -9.57 -14.30
N ILE A 2 5.55 -10.72 -14.92
CA ILE A 2 6.26 -11.85 -14.29
C ILE A 2 7.77 -11.61 -14.06
N ASP A 3 8.41 -10.64 -14.72
CA ASP A 3 9.86 -10.38 -14.57
C ASP A 3 10.23 -9.24 -13.61
N ILE A 4 9.30 -8.79 -12.74
CA ILE A 4 9.61 -7.73 -11.78
C ILE A 4 10.29 -8.35 -10.56
N ASN A 5 11.60 -8.13 -10.43
CA ASN A 5 12.34 -8.46 -9.21
C ASN A 5 11.99 -7.45 -8.11
N LEU A 6 11.45 -7.95 -6.99
CA LEU A 6 11.12 -7.16 -5.81
C LEU A 6 12.33 -6.90 -4.89
N GLU A 7 13.51 -7.44 -5.21
CA GLU A 7 14.76 -7.19 -4.46
C GLU A 7 14.68 -7.52 -2.96
N GLY A 8 13.80 -8.46 -2.59
CA GLY A 8 13.57 -8.82 -1.19
C GLY A 8 12.55 -7.94 -0.47
N GLU A 9 11.96 -6.96 -1.15
CA GLU A 9 10.82 -6.20 -0.61
C GLU A 9 9.57 -7.06 -0.49
N ILE A 10 8.68 -6.65 0.43
CA ILE A 10 7.46 -7.41 0.74
C ILE A 10 6.46 -7.34 -0.41
N ALA A 11 6.34 -6.17 -1.05
CA ALA A 11 5.44 -6.00 -2.18
C ALA A 11 5.95 -4.94 -3.17
N GLY A 12 5.63 -5.16 -4.44
CA GLY A 12 5.67 -4.16 -5.49
C GLY A 12 4.33 -3.43 -5.56
N VAL A 13 4.35 -2.12 -5.37
CA VAL A 13 3.14 -1.30 -5.25
C VAL A 13 3.20 -0.10 -6.16
N ILE A 14 2.06 0.52 -6.46
CA ILE A 14 2.01 1.70 -7.33
C ILE A 14 1.53 2.88 -6.49
N LEU A 15 2.30 3.98 -6.52
CA LEU A 15 1.91 5.22 -5.84
C LEU A 15 0.52 5.66 -6.29
N ASP A 16 -0.33 6.03 -5.32
CA ASP A 16 -1.63 6.63 -5.64
C ASP A 16 -1.44 8.05 -6.21
N SER A 17 -2.55 8.69 -6.56
CA SER A 17 -2.54 10.01 -7.19
C SER A 17 -1.88 11.07 -6.30
N PRO A 18 -1.29 12.13 -6.88
CA PRO A 18 -0.74 13.26 -6.10
C PRO A 18 -1.74 13.87 -5.10
N ASP A 19 -3.03 13.88 -5.45
CA ASP A 19 -4.09 14.36 -4.57
C ASP A 19 -4.28 13.46 -3.35
N MET A 20 -4.21 12.13 -3.53
CA MET A 20 -4.23 11.20 -2.42
C MET A 20 -3.02 11.37 -1.50
N GLN A 21 -1.82 11.60 -2.06
CA GLN A 21 -0.63 11.90 -1.25
C GLN A 21 -0.86 13.12 -0.33
N LYS A 22 -1.51 14.17 -0.84
CA LYS A 22 -1.84 15.38 -0.05
C LYS A 22 -2.90 15.10 1.00
N ARG A 23 -3.95 14.34 0.66
CA ARG A 23 -5.05 14.01 1.57
C ARG A 23 -4.58 13.19 2.76
N VAL A 24 -3.74 12.19 2.54
CA VAL A 24 -3.26 11.31 3.63
C VAL A 24 -2.39 12.06 4.62
N LYS A 25 -1.60 13.04 4.17
CA LYS A 25 -0.84 13.93 5.05
C LYS A 25 -1.72 14.76 6.00
N GLN A 26 -3.01 14.91 5.70
CA GLN A 26 -3.97 15.64 6.55
C GLN A 26 -4.73 14.71 7.52
N LEU A 27 -4.65 13.39 7.36
CA LEU A 27 -5.42 12.41 8.14
C LEU A 27 -4.75 12.00 9.46
N ASP A 28 -3.58 12.57 9.76
CA ASP A 28 -2.80 12.38 11.00
C ASP A 28 -2.82 10.94 11.55
N TYR A 29 -2.22 10.01 10.79
CA TYR A 29 -2.04 8.63 11.24
C TYR A 29 -0.83 8.46 12.19
N GLY A 30 -0.12 9.54 12.53
CA GLY A 30 1.13 9.47 13.30
C GLY A 30 2.28 8.76 12.57
N VAL A 31 2.17 8.62 11.24
CA VAL A 31 3.16 7.97 10.37
C VAL A 31 3.48 8.91 9.21
N ASP A 32 4.77 9.15 8.95
CA ASP A 32 5.21 9.82 7.73
C ASP A 32 5.40 8.76 6.63
N PHE A 33 4.55 8.80 5.61
CA PHE A 33 4.57 7.84 4.52
C PHE A 33 5.65 8.21 3.50
N ASN A 34 6.56 7.27 3.22
CA ASN A 34 7.54 7.41 2.13
C ASN A 34 6.86 7.56 0.76
N GLY A 35 5.65 7.02 0.65
CA GLY A 35 4.77 7.18 -0.50
C GLY A 35 3.54 6.32 -0.33
N TYR A 36 2.36 6.95 -0.40
CA TYR A 36 1.09 6.28 -0.19
C TYR A 36 0.67 5.53 -1.46
N PHE A 37 0.63 4.20 -1.42
CA PHE A 37 0.32 3.37 -2.57
C PHE A 37 -1.16 2.99 -2.65
N ASN A 38 -1.60 2.67 -3.86
CA ASN A 38 -2.93 2.14 -4.11
C ASN A 38 -2.95 0.62 -3.87
N ALA A 39 -3.84 0.13 -3.01
CA ALA A 39 -3.95 -1.29 -2.68
C ALA A 39 -4.71 -2.12 -3.74
N GLY A 40 -5.27 -1.48 -4.78
CA GLY A 40 -6.04 -2.17 -5.83
C GLY A 40 -5.19 -3.06 -6.75
N VAL A 41 -3.88 -2.78 -6.86
CA VAL A 41 -2.92 -3.63 -7.59
C VAL A 41 -1.61 -3.71 -6.81
N MET A 42 -1.27 -4.92 -6.38
CA MET A 42 -0.03 -5.22 -5.67
C MET A 42 0.61 -6.48 -6.24
N LEU A 43 1.92 -6.46 -6.42
CA LEU A 43 2.72 -7.65 -6.69
C LEU A 43 3.32 -8.12 -5.36
N ILE A 44 2.89 -9.27 -4.84
CA ILE A 44 3.26 -9.70 -3.49
C ILE A 44 4.40 -10.72 -3.52
N ASN A 45 5.44 -10.49 -2.73
CA ASN A 45 6.44 -11.50 -2.42
C ASN A 45 5.90 -12.41 -1.31
N ASN A 46 5.32 -13.54 -1.67
CA ASN A 46 4.68 -14.45 -0.72
C ASN A 46 5.63 -14.97 0.39
N TYR A 47 6.93 -15.07 0.12
CA TYR A 47 7.90 -15.50 1.12
C TYR A 47 8.08 -14.42 2.19
N GLU A 48 8.41 -13.19 1.78
CA GLU A 48 8.61 -12.07 2.71
C GLU A 48 7.30 -11.65 3.39
N TRP A 49 6.17 -11.73 2.70
CA TRP A 49 4.85 -11.46 3.27
C TRP A 49 4.54 -12.37 4.47
N ARG A 50 4.79 -13.68 4.32
CA ARG A 50 4.59 -14.64 5.42
C ARG A 50 5.64 -14.45 6.52
N LYS A 51 6.91 -14.26 6.15
CA LYS A 51 8.00 -14.04 7.11
C LYS A 51 7.77 -12.82 8.01
N ASN A 52 7.11 -11.79 7.49
CA ASN A 52 6.75 -10.57 8.23
C ASN A 52 5.33 -10.61 8.83
N ASN A 53 4.63 -11.76 8.81
CA ASN A 53 3.27 -11.92 9.37
C ASN A 53 2.24 -10.85 8.93
N VAL A 54 2.39 -10.30 7.71
CA VAL A 54 1.66 -9.10 7.27
C VAL A 54 0.14 -9.27 7.36
N THR A 55 -0.38 -10.47 7.06
CA THR A 55 -1.82 -10.75 7.16
C THR A 55 -2.33 -10.65 8.59
N GLN A 56 -1.60 -11.22 9.56
CA GLN A 56 -2.02 -11.20 10.96
C GLN A 56 -1.92 -9.79 11.54
N GLU A 57 -0.84 -9.06 11.23
CA GLU A 57 -0.69 -7.66 11.65
C GLU A 57 -1.77 -6.77 11.04
N SER A 58 -2.08 -6.95 9.76
CA SER A 58 -3.17 -6.23 9.08
C SER A 58 -4.51 -6.46 9.78
N LEU A 59 -4.85 -7.72 10.05
CA LEU A 59 -6.10 -8.05 10.75
C LEU A 59 -6.13 -7.52 12.18
N SER A 60 -5.02 -7.60 12.91
CA SER A 60 -4.92 -7.03 14.26
C SER A 60 -5.12 -5.52 14.24
N MET A 61 -4.51 -4.83 13.28
CA MET A 61 -4.65 -3.38 13.13
C MET A 61 -6.06 -2.97 12.74
N ILE A 62 -6.71 -3.66 11.78
CA ILE A 62 -8.10 -3.40 11.41
C ILE A 62 -9.04 -3.56 12.62
N ASN A 63 -8.80 -4.57 13.45
CA ASN A 63 -9.63 -4.87 14.62
C ASN A 63 -9.27 -4.07 15.88
N CYS A 64 -8.31 -3.13 15.83
CA CYS A 64 -7.88 -2.38 17.02
C CYS A 64 -8.83 -1.25 17.45
N GLY A 65 -9.95 -1.07 16.74
CA GLY A 65 -10.95 -0.03 17.04
C GLY A 65 -10.62 1.37 16.49
N LYS A 66 -9.46 1.54 15.83
CA LYS A 66 -9.15 2.76 15.07
C LYS A 66 -9.94 2.80 13.77
N ILE A 67 -10.37 4.00 13.39
CA ILE A 67 -11.06 4.23 12.12
C ILE A 67 -10.04 4.57 11.04
N PHE A 68 -9.92 3.68 10.06
CA PHE A 68 -9.12 3.90 8.85
C PHE A 68 -10.01 4.45 7.74
N ARG A 69 -9.66 5.60 7.17
CA ARG A 69 -10.52 6.31 6.21
C ARG A 69 -10.64 5.54 4.90
N TYR A 70 -9.57 4.87 4.51
CA TYR A 70 -9.44 4.05 3.31
C TYR A 70 -9.24 2.57 3.65
N ALA A 71 -9.76 2.13 4.80
CA ALA A 71 -9.81 0.74 5.24
C ALA A 71 -8.46 -0.01 5.13
N ASP A 72 -8.42 -1.10 4.36
CA ASP A 72 -7.26 -1.94 4.14
C ASP A 72 -6.08 -1.19 3.53
N GLN A 73 -6.33 -0.20 2.66
CA GLN A 73 -5.27 0.59 2.04
C GLN A 73 -4.46 1.39 3.07
N ASP A 74 -5.09 1.97 4.08
CA ASP A 74 -4.36 2.70 5.14
C ASP A 74 -3.51 1.74 5.96
N VAL A 75 -4.09 0.61 6.35
CA VAL A 75 -3.42 -0.42 7.17
C VAL A 75 -2.19 -0.96 6.44
N LEU A 76 -2.33 -1.29 5.15
CA LEU A 76 -1.23 -1.78 4.35
C LEU A 76 -0.17 -0.70 4.11
N ASN A 77 -0.55 0.56 3.92
CA ASN A 77 0.40 1.66 3.79
C ASN A 77 1.17 1.91 5.09
N ILE A 78 0.53 1.76 6.26
CA ILE A 78 1.19 1.90 7.56
C ILE A 78 2.17 0.75 7.79
N LEU A 79 1.72 -0.49 7.60
CA LEU A 79 2.52 -1.69 7.89
C LEU A 79 3.70 -1.88 6.93
N LEU A 80 3.51 -1.52 5.67
CA LEU A 80 4.50 -1.75 4.62
C LEU A 80 5.32 -0.48 4.29
N ASN A 81 5.19 0.59 5.08
CA ASN A 81 5.94 1.82 4.86
C ASN A 81 7.45 1.54 4.87
N GLY A 82 8.12 1.88 3.75
CA GLY A 82 9.56 1.61 3.58
C GLY A 82 9.95 0.15 3.33
N LYS A 83 8.99 -0.77 3.16
CA LYS A 83 9.21 -2.20 2.85
C LYS A 83 8.58 -2.62 1.51
N VAL A 84 8.50 -1.67 0.58
CA VAL A 84 7.85 -1.85 -0.71
C VAL A 84 8.70 -1.29 -1.84
N LYS A 85 8.58 -1.92 -3.01
CA LYS A 85 9.14 -1.41 -4.25
C LYS A 85 8.09 -0.65 -5.03
N TYR A 86 8.33 0.62 -5.32
CA TYR A 86 7.42 1.41 -6.15
C TYR A 86 7.57 1.05 -7.63
N LEU A 87 6.49 0.56 -8.23
CA LEU A 87 6.40 0.18 -9.64
C LEU A 87 5.94 1.36 -10.50
N GLN A 88 6.24 1.29 -11.79
CA GLN A 88 5.81 2.31 -12.75
C GLN A 88 4.28 2.39 -12.83
N ARG A 89 3.74 3.62 -12.90
CA ARG A 89 2.29 3.89 -12.95
C ARG A 89 1.54 3.23 -14.10
N LYS A 90 2.23 2.80 -15.17
CA LYS A 90 1.65 2.07 -16.30
C LYS A 90 0.90 0.79 -15.91
N PHE A 91 1.15 0.26 -14.72
CA PHE A 91 0.48 -0.91 -14.18
C PHE A 91 -0.82 -0.59 -13.41
N ASN A 92 -1.18 0.69 -13.22
CA ASN A 92 -2.44 1.15 -12.64
C ASN A 92 -2.97 2.37 -13.41
N ASN A 93 -3.52 2.12 -14.60
CA ASN A 93 -4.27 3.14 -15.33
C ASN A 93 -5.69 3.21 -14.75
N LYS A 94 -5.92 4.15 -13.82
CA LYS A 94 -7.28 4.54 -13.45
C LYS A 94 -7.90 5.29 -14.64
N THR A 95 -8.58 4.59 -15.55
CA THR A 95 -9.46 5.22 -16.52
C THR A 95 -10.72 5.68 -15.79
N THR A 96 -10.79 6.97 -15.47
CA THR A 96 -12.07 7.57 -15.11
C THR A 96 -12.95 7.55 -16.36
N LEU A 97 -13.93 6.66 -16.41
CA LEU A 97 -15.02 6.75 -17.37
C LEU A 97 -15.90 7.93 -16.96
N SER A 98 -15.73 9.05 -17.63
CA SER A 98 -16.76 10.09 -17.67
C SER A 98 -17.88 9.58 -18.56
N VAL A 99 -19.02 9.22 -17.97
CA VAL A 99 -20.30 9.05 -18.68
C VAL A 99 -21.01 10.38 -18.74
#